data_AF-A0A928X8C1-F1
#
_entry.id   AF-A0A928X8C1-F1
#
_cell.length_a   1.000
_cell.length_b   1.000
_cell.length_c   1.000
_cell.angle_alpha   90.00
_cell.angle_beta   90.00
_cell.angle_gamma   90.00
#
_symmetry.space_group_name_H-M   'P 1'
#
loop_
_entity.id
_entity.type
_entity.pdbx_description
1 polymer ?
#
loop_
_entity_poly.entity_id
_entity_poly.type
_entity_poly.pdbx_seq_one_letter_code
_entity_poly.pdbx_strand_id
1 'polypeptide(L)'
;MARKVKSLEEKEEAVLARAVAQTMKAYNESPTMKNLKEWDAARKRFDEFQKRKAADADPEARRFANLLEVLGYLTDEGWKVAKSKLYADQNKISKERDGAYAKKAVDEYARLALVKLDGSGQEDEGLATRKAKIELDILEEKKKRERRENEIDEGKWVLRSDVESMLAGRAALLKSGLGEEFIHARAARIIDLVGGDQAKAPDLIALWKEEMEEHFNRYSEPLEFAAPAGGNLKAEEEEGG
;
A
#
# COMPACT_ATOMS: atom_id res chain seq x y z
N MET A 1 -31.62 -5.33 -44.65
CA MET A 1 -30.15 -5.19 -44.73
C MET A 1 -29.42 -6.45 -44.27
N ALA A 2 -29.69 -7.00 -43.08
CA ALA A 2 -29.01 -8.17 -42.51
C ALA A 2 -28.94 -9.42 -43.42
N ARG A 3 -30.02 -9.76 -44.14
CA ARG A 3 -30.04 -10.91 -45.08
C ARG A 3 -29.09 -10.76 -46.29
N LYS A 4 -28.85 -9.53 -46.75
CA LYS A 4 -27.94 -9.26 -47.87
C LYS A 4 -26.47 -9.29 -47.43
N VAL A 5 -26.18 -8.84 -46.20
CA VAL A 5 -24.82 -8.86 -45.61
C VAL A 5 -24.35 -10.28 -45.38
N LYS A 6 -25.18 -11.12 -44.76
CA LYS A 6 -24.88 -12.56 -44.56
C LYS A 6 -24.60 -13.31 -45.88
N SER A 7 -25.36 -13.00 -46.94
CA SER A 7 -25.15 -13.57 -48.27
C SER A 7 -23.85 -13.13 -48.95
N LEU A 8 -23.31 -11.95 -48.60
CA LEU A 8 -22.03 -11.46 -49.13
C LEU A 8 -20.84 -12.08 -48.38
N GLU A 9 -20.96 -12.26 -47.08
CA GLU A 9 -19.94 -12.92 -46.23
C GLU A 9 -19.76 -14.40 -46.60
N GLU A 10 -20.85 -15.12 -46.85
CA GLU A 10 -20.81 -16.51 -47.33
C GLU A 10 -20.11 -16.63 -48.71
N LYS A 11 -20.28 -15.63 -49.58
CA LYS A 11 -19.58 -15.56 -50.87
C LYS A 11 -18.10 -15.23 -50.72
N GLU A 12 -17.75 -14.31 -49.81
CA GLU A 12 -16.36 -13.95 -49.51
C GLU A 12 -15.59 -15.16 -48.95
N GLU A 13 -16.20 -15.91 -48.02
CA GLU A 13 -15.62 -17.14 -47.45
C GLU A 13 -15.34 -18.19 -48.54
N ALA A 14 -16.31 -18.41 -49.43
CA ALA A 14 -16.16 -19.34 -50.54
C ALA A 14 -15.04 -18.94 -51.51
N VAL A 15 -14.85 -17.65 -51.76
CA VAL A 15 -13.78 -17.13 -52.62
C VAL A 15 -12.41 -17.30 -51.97
N LEU A 16 -12.27 -16.95 -50.68
CA LEU A 16 -11.01 -17.08 -49.95
C LEU A 16 -10.60 -18.55 -49.77
N ALA A 17 -11.55 -19.44 -49.46
CA ALA A 17 -11.28 -20.88 -49.37
C ALA A 17 -10.81 -21.47 -50.71
N ARG A 18 -11.41 -21.04 -51.83
CA ARG A 18 -10.97 -21.44 -53.18
C ARG A 18 -9.57 -20.90 -53.50
N ALA A 19 -9.26 -19.67 -53.12
CA ALA A 19 -7.94 -19.08 -53.33
C ALA A 19 -6.83 -19.85 -52.57
N VAL A 20 -7.09 -20.26 -51.32
CA VAL A 20 -6.16 -21.11 -50.54
C VAL A 20 -5.97 -22.46 -51.23
N ALA A 21 -7.04 -23.11 -51.68
CA ALA A 21 -6.94 -24.40 -52.37
C ALA A 21 -6.17 -24.32 -53.70
N GLN A 22 -6.37 -23.25 -54.49
CA GLN A 22 -5.68 -23.04 -55.76
C GLN A 22 -4.19 -22.76 -55.57
N THR A 23 -3.83 -21.88 -54.63
CA THR A 23 -2.44 -21.55 -54.33
C THR A 23 -1.68 -22.72 -53.70
N MET A 24 -2.35 -23.52 -52.86
CA MET A 24 -1.80 -24.77 -52.32
C MET A 24 -1.51 -25.79 -53.44
N LYS A 25 -2.43 -25.95 -54.40
CA LYS A 25 -2.24 -26.84 -55.54
C LYS A 25 -1.06 -26.39 -56.41
N ALA A 26 -0.96 -25.09 -56.70
CA ALA A 26 0.15 -24.51 -57.46
C ALA A 26 1.52 -24.69 -56.76
N TYR A 27 1.55 -24.60 -55.42
CA TYR A 27 2.76 -24.89 -54.65
C TYR A 27 3.14 -26.38 -54.71
N ASN A 28 2.17 -27.30 -54.60
CA ASN A 28 2.42 -28.74 -54.70
C ASN A 28 2.92 -29.17 -56.09
N GLU A 29 2.39 -28.56 -57.16
CA GLU A 29 2.84 -28.84 -58.54
C GLU A 29 4.19 -28.21 -58.85
N SER A 30 4.50 -27.05 -58.27
CA SER A 30 5.78 -26.36 -58.45
C SER A 30 6.23 -25.66 -57.16
N PRO A 31 7.10 -26.30 -56.35
CA PRO A 31 7.57 -25.77 -55.06
C PRO A 31 8.56 -24.61 -55.21
N THR A 32 8.08 -23.44 -55.64
CA THR A 32 8.89 -22.22 -55.80
C THR A 32 8.63 -21.24 -54.65
N MET A 33 9.61 -20.37 -54.37
CA MET A 33 9.48 -19.30 -53.36
C MET A 33 8.33 -18.32 -53.67
N LYS A 34 7.96 -18.17 -54.94
CA LYS A 34 6.81 -17.35 -55.35
C LYS A 34 5.50 -18.01 -54.91
N ASN A 35 5.32 -19.29 -55.24
CA ASN A 35 4.10 -20.05 -54.91
C ASN A 35 3.92 -20.21 -53.39
N LEU A 36 5.03 -20.35 -52.64
CA LEU A 36 5.00 -20.35 -51.17
C LEU A 36 4.45 -19.03 -50.61
N LYS A 37 4.95 -17.89 -51.11
CA LYS A 37 4.47 -16.56 -50.69
C LYS A 37 3.00 -16.32 -51.04
N GLU A 38 2.56 -16.78 -52.21
CA GLU A 38 1.17 -16.67 -52.64
C GLU A 38 0.23 -17.52 -51.77
N TRP A 39 0.65 -18.73 -51.39
CA TRP A 39 -0.09 -19.58 -50.46
C TRP A 39 -0.12 -19.02 -49.04
N ASP A 40 1.00 -18.52 -48.52
CA ASP A 40 1.05 -17.87 -47.20
C ASP A 40 0.17 -16.61 -47.15
N ALA A 41 0.17 -15.81 -48.21
CA ALA A 41 -0.69 -14.63 -48.31
C ALA A 41 -2.18 -15.01 -48.35
N ALA A 42 -2.56 -16.04 -49.13
CA ALA A 42 -3.94 -16.53 -49.18
C ALA A 42 -4.40 -17.10 -47.83
N ARG A 43 -3.53 -17.88 -47.16
CA ARG A 43 -3.81 -18.46 -45.84
C ARG A 43 -3.98 -17.37 -44.78
N LYS A 44 -3.08 -16.38 -44.74
CA LYS A 44 -3.16 -15.27 -43.81
C LYS A 44 -4.47 -14.50 -43.95
N ARG A 45 -4.91 -14.25 -45.19
CA ARG A 45 -6.20 -13.58 -45.45
C ARG A 45 -7.40 -14.40 -45.03
N PHE A 46 -7.36 -15.72 -45.20
CA PHE A 46 -8.42 -16.62 -44.73
C PHE A 46 -8.46 -16.71 -43.20
N ASP A 47 -7.31 -16.79 -42.53
CA ASP A 47 -7.22 -16.81 -41.07
C ASP A 47 -7.70 -15.48 -40.44
N GLU A 48 -7.36 -14.35 -41.04
CA GLU A 48 -7.88 -13.03 -40.65
C GLU A 48 -9.41 -12.95 -40.81
N PHE A 49 -9.95 -13.51 -41.90
CA PHE A 49 -11.40 -13.59 -42.13
C PHE A 49 -12.11 -14.49 -41.09
N GLN A 50 -11.57 -15.67 -40.80
CA GLN A 50 -12.14 -16.58 -39.79
C GLN A 50 -12.10 -15.98 -38.38
N LYS A 51 -11.03 -15.25 -38.04
CA LYS A 51 -10.95 -14.51 -36.77
C LYS A 51 -12.00 -13.41 -36.68
N ARG A 52 -12.24 -12.67 -37.77
CA ARG A 52 -13.31 -11.66 -37.85
C ARG A 52 -14.69 -12.32 -37.64
N LYS A 53 -14.97 -13.38 -38.38
CA LYS A 53 -16.23 -14.14 -38.29
C LYS A 53 -16.46 -14.76 -36.90
N ALA A 54 -15.41 -15.27 -36.26
CA ALA A 54 -15.47 -15.80 -34.91
C ALA A 54 -15.69 -14.70 -33.85
N ALA A 55 -15.09 -13.51 -34.05
CA ALA A 55 -15.35 -12.35 -33.20
C ALA A 55 -16.79 -11.82 -33.37
N ASP A 56 -17.36 -11.91 -34.57
CA ASP A 56 -18.76 -11.54 -34.82
C ASP A 56 -19.78 -12.57 -34.26
N ALA A 57 -19.33 -13.80 -33.97
CA ALA A 57 -20.16 -14.88 -33.42
C ALA A 57 -20.16 -14.95 -31.88
N ASP A 58 -19.21 -14.31 -31.20
CA ASP A 58 -19.14 -14.22 -29.74
C ASP A 58 -19.73 -12.88 -29.25
N PRO A 59 -20.79 -12.88 -28.42
CA PRO A 59 -21.37 -11.66 -27.85
C PRO A 59 -20.37 -10.73 -27.14
N GLU A 60 -19.29 -11.28 -26.59
CA GLU A 60 -18.23 -10.53 -25.90
C GLU A 60 -17.18 -9.93 -26.87
N ALA A 61 -17.04 -10.47 -28.08
CA ALA A 61 -16.10 -9.99 -29.08
C ALA A 61 -16.70 -8.98 -30.08
N ARG A 62 -17.92 -8.51 -29.80
CA ARG A 62 -18.60 -7.49 -30.60
C ARG A 62 -17.72 -6.25 -30.79
N ARG A 63 -17.64 -5.81 -32.05
CA ARG A 63 -16.91 -4.61 -32.47
C ARG A 63 -17.89 -3.55 -32.93
N PHE A 64 -17.59 -2.30 -32.60
CA PHE A 64 -18.32 -1.13 -33.07
C PHE A 64 -17.46 -0.36 -34.06
N ALA A 65 -17.95 -0.15 -35.28
CA ALA A 65 -17.20 0.50 -36.34
C ALA A 65 -17.00 2.00 -36.10
N ASN A 66 -17.91 2.62 -35.33
CA ASN A 66 -17.90 4.06 -35.09
C ASN A 66 -18.59 4.41 -33.76
N LEU A 67 -18.43 5.66 -33.32
CA LEU A 67 -19.02 6.15 -32.07
C LEU A 67 -20.56 6.19 -32.11
N LEU A 68 -21.21 6.18 -33.28
CA LEU A 68 -22.68 6.13 -33.35
C LEU A 68 -23.20 4.74 -32.99
N GLU A 69 -22.50 3.68 -33.40
CA GLU A 69 -22.82 2.32 -32.98
C GLU A 69 -22.56 2.12 -31.48
N VAL A 70 -21.49 2.70 -30.96
CA VAL A 70 -21.22 2.75 -29.50
C VAL A 70 -22.35 3.46 -28.76
N LEU A 71 -22.81 4.62 -29.28
CA LEU A 71 -23.92 5.37 -28.69
C LEU A 71 -25.21 4.55 -28.65
N GLY A 72 -25.54 3.86 -29.75
CA GLY A 72 -26.70 2.98 -29.84
C GLY A 72 -26.64 1.87 -28.79
N TYR A 73 -25.51 1.14 -28.74
CA TYR A 73 -25.30 0.09 -27.75
C TYR A 73 -25.43 0.59 -26.30
N LEU A 74 -24.78 1.70 -25.96
CA LEU A 74 -24.85 2.26 -24.60
C LEU A 74 -26.27 2.69 -24.24
N THR A 75 -27.02 3.24 -25.20
CA THR A 75 -28.42 3.63 -24.98
C THR A 75 -29.32 2.41 -24.79
N ASP A 76 -29.13 1.36 -25.60
CA ASP A 76 -29.87 0.10 -25.52
C ASP A 76 -29.62 -0.63 -24.20
N GLU A 77 -28.38 -0.58 -23.69
CA GLU A 77 -27.96 -1.12 -22.39
C GLU A 77 -28.39 -0.25 -21.19
N GLY A 78 -29.10 0.85 -21.44
CA GLY A 78 -29.65 1.72 -20.41
C GLY A 78 -28.65 2.67 -19.77
N TRP A 79 -27.55 3.02 -20.45
CA TRP A 79 -26.62 4.05 -19.98
C TRP A 79 -27.08 5.46 -20.38
N LYS A 80 -26.95 6.42 -19.46
CA LYS A 80 -27.25 7.83 -19.70
C LYS A 80 -26.07 8.50 -20.42
N VAL A 81 -26.13 8.56 -21.75
CA VAL A 81 -25.09 9.19 -22.58
C VAL A 81 -25.67 10.09 -23.66
N ALA A 82 -25.13 11.30 -23.79
CA ALA A 82 -25.45 12.21 -24.88
C ALA A 82 -24.38 12.11 -25.97
N LYS A 83 -24.78 12.29 -27.25
CA LYS A 83 -23.86 12.29 -28.40
C LYS A 83 -22.67 13.24 -28.17
N SER A 84 -22.91 14.48 -27.76
CA SER A 84 -21.85 15.47 -27.50
C SER A 84 -20.83 15.02 -26.45
N LYS A 85 -21.30 14.38 -25.37
CA LYS A 85 -20.44 13.82 -24.32
C LYS A 85 -19.57 12.68 -24.84
N LEU A 86 -20.16 11.74 -25.59
CA LEU A 86 -19.43 10.61 -26.15
C LEU A 86 -18.31 11.06 -27.11
N TYR A 87 -18.57 12.06 -27.95
CA TYR A 87 -17.55 12.63 -28.84
C TYR A 87 -16.46 13.39 -28.08
N ALA A 88 -16.79 14.10 -26.98
CA ALA A 88 -15.79 14.73 -26.12
C ALA A 88 -14.91 13.70 -25.39
N ASP A 89 -15.51 12.59 -24.97
CA ASP A 89 -14.85 11.50 -24.26
C ASP A 89 -14.20 10.46 -25.21
N GLN A 90 -14.11 10.70 -26.52
CA GLN A 90 -13.62 9.73 -27.50
C GLN A 90 -12.20 9.19 -27.22
N ASN A 91 -11.37 9.97 -26.51
CA ASN A 91 -10.00 9.59 -26.15
C ASN A 91 -9.94 8.68 -24.91
N LYS A 92 -11.05 8.54 -24.18
CA LYS A 92 -11.18 7.66 -23.01
C LYS A 92 -11.57 6.24 -23.39
N ILE A 93 -11.94 5.99 -24.64
CA ILE A 93 -12.27 4.66 -25.17
C ILE A 93 -11.11 4.22 -26.08
N SER A 94 -10.45 3.13 -25.72
CA SER A 94 -9.35 2.60 -26.52
C SER A 94 -9.83 2.19 -27.92
N LYS A 95 -9.12 2.64 -28.95
CA LYS A 95 -9.36 2.28 -30.35
C LYS A 95 -8.45 1.15 -30.77
N GLU A 96 -8.96 0.22 -31.55
CA GLU A 96 -8.15 -0.78 -32.21
C GLU A 96 -7.39 -0.21 -33.41
N ARG A 97 -6.44 -0.99 -33.93
CA ARG A 97 -5.57 -0.58 -35.05
C ARG A 97 -6.34 -0.31 -36.35
N ASP A 98 -7.54 -0.88 -36.49
CA ASP A 98 -8.47 -0.69 -37.61
C ASP A 98 -9.42 0.51 -37.39
N GLY A 99 -9.36 1.19 -36.25
CA GLY A 99 -10.23 2.30 -35.89
C GLY A 99 -11.56 1.89 -35.25
N ALA A 100 -11.81 0.58 -35.06
CA ALA A 100 -12.99 0.07 -34.38
C ALA A 100 -12.84 0.15 -32.85
N TYR A 101 -13.97 0.02 -32.14
CA TYR A 101 -14.03 -0.06 -30.68
C TYR A 101 -14.48 -1.46 -30.26
N ALA A 102 -13.70 -2.11 -29.40
CA ALA A 102 -14.08 -3.38 -28.80
C ALA A 102 -15.14 -3.17 -27.71
N LYS A 103 -16.13 -4.08 -27.62
CA LYS A 103 -17.15 -4.06 -26.55
C LYS A 103 -16.55 -3.94 -25.17
N LYS A 104 -15.48 -4.69 -24.88
CA LYS A 104 -14.76 -4.62 -23.61
C LYS A 104 -14.31 -3.19 -23.25
N ALA A 105 -13.75 -2.46 -24.20
CA ALA A 105 -13.29 -1.07 -23.98
C ALA A 105 -14.47 -0.10 -23.79
N VAL A 106 -15.58 -0.34 -24.48
CA VAL A 106 -16.82 0.43 -24.33
C VAL A 106 -17.49 0.18 -22.98
N ASP A 107 -17.55 -1.08 -22.54
CA ASP A 107 -18.11 -1.46 -21.23
C ASP A 107 -17.28 -0.90 -20.08
N GLU A 108 -15.94 -0.90 -20.21
CA GLU A 108 -15.04 -0.28 -19.24
C GLU A 108 -15.26 1.23 -19.15
N TYR A 109 -15.37 1.92 -20.28
CA TYR A 109 -15.74 3.33 -20.31
C TYR A 109 -17.10 3.58 -19.65
N ALA A 110 -18.11 2.77 -19.96
CA ALA A 110 -19.45 2.93 -19.42
C ALA A 110 -19.46 2.83 -17.88
N ARG A 111 -18.75 1.84 -17.31
CA ARG A 111 -18.61 1.68 -15.86
C ARG A 111 -17.90 2.84 -15.18
N LEU A 112 -16.90 3.43 -15.82
CA LEU A 112 -16.06 4.46 -15.21
C LEU A 112 -16.60 5.89 -15.38
N ALA A 113 -17.36 6.14 -16.46
CA ALA A 113 -17.66 7.50 -16.90
C ALA A 113 -19.16 7.79 -17.11
N LEU A 114 -20.03 6.78 -17.03
CA LEU A 114 -21.46 6.91 -17.27
C LEU A 114 -22.28 6.39 -16.08
N VAL A 115 -23.50 6.91 -15.98
CA VAL A 115 -24.52 6.51 -15.00
C VAL A 115 -25.59 5.71 -15.73
N LYS A 116 -26.04 4.59 -15.16
CA LYS A 116 -27.20 3.87 -15.71
C LYS A 116 -28.50 4.62 -15.39
N LEU A 117 -29.44 4.58 -16.33
CA LEU A 117 -30.76 5.19 -16.25
C LEU A 117 -31.62 4.60 -15.11
N ASP A 118 -31.33 3.36 -14.69
CA ASP A 118 -31.97 2.68 -13.56
C ASP A 118 -31.42 3.09 -12.18
N GLY A 119 -30.44 4.00 -12.13
CA GLY A 119 -29.80 4.46 -10.89
C GLY A 119 -28.74 3.49 -10.33
N SER A 120 -28.48 2.36 -10.98
CA SER A 120 -27.44 1.39 -10.55
C SER A 120 -26.02 1.74 -11.00
N GLY A 121 -25.83 2.87 -11.70
CA GLY A 121 -24.52 3.39 -12.10
C GLY A 121 -24.04 4.45 -11.10
N GLN A 122 -23.10 4.05 -10.25
CA GLN A 122 -22.57 4.76 -9.09
C GLN A 122 -22.53 6.30 -9.17
N GLU A 123 -23.13 6.94 -8.17
CA GLU A 123 -22.54 8.12 -7.52
C GLU A 123 -21.24 7.68 -6.83
N ASP A 124 -20.15 7.61 -7.58
CA ASP A 124 -18.75 7.61 -7.10
C ASP A 124 -18.48 6.97 -5.71
N GLU A 125 -19.08 5.80 -5.44
CA GLU A 125 -18.91 5.08 -4.17
C GLU A 125 -17.43 4.78 -3.93
N GLY A 126 -16.63 4.65 -4.99
CA GLY A 126 -15.19 4.50 -4.91
C GLY A 126 -14.46 5.69 -4.28
N LEU A 127 -14.76 6.92 -4.67
CA LEU A 127 -14.11 8.12 -4.09
C LEU A 127 -14.67 8.47 -2.71
N ALA A 128 -15.98 8.37 -2.51
CA ALA A 128 -16.59 8.63 -1.20
C ALA A 128 -16.10 7.65 -0.13
N THR A 129 -16.07 6.35 -0.46
CA THR A 129 -15.55 5.30 0.45
C THR A 129 -14.06 5.45 0.70
N ARG A 130 -13.27 5.83 -0.32
CA ARG A 130 -11.83 6.10 -0.14
C ARG A 130 -11.58 7.31 0.75
N LYS A 131 -12.33 8.41 0.57
CA LYS A 131 -12.24 9.60 1.42
C LYS A 131 -12.62 9.28 2.87
N ALA A 132 -13.74 8.56 3.06
CA ALA A 132 -14.18 8.13 4.38
C ALA A 132 -13.12 7.25 5.07
N LYS A 133 -12.49 6.33 4.34
CA LYS A 133 -11.42 5.50 4.88
C LYS A 133 -10.18 6.31 5.29
N ILE A 134 -9.74 7.24 4.45
CA ILE A 134 -8.61 8.13 4.76
C ILE A 134 -8.92 9.02 5.97
N GLU A 135 -10.13 9.57 6.05
CA GLU A 135 -10.56 10.35 7.21
C GLU A 135 -10.58 9.51 8.49
N LEU A 136 -11.03 8.27 8.40
CA LEU A 136 -11.07 7.34 9.54
C LEU A 136 -9.64 6.98 10.01
N ASP A 137 -8.72 6.71 9.09
CA ASP A 137 -7.30 6.48 9.39
C ASP A 137 -6.66 7.72 10.09
N ILE A 138 -6.94 8.93 9.59
CA ILE A 138 -6.46 10.18 10.21
C ILE A 138 -7.05 10.35 11.62
N LEU A 139 -8.33 10.01 11.80
CA LEU A 139 -9.02 10.14 13.07
C LEU A 139 -8.48 9.15 14.11
N GLU A 140 -8.19 7.91 13.71
CA GLU A 140 -7.54 6.92 14.56
C GLU A 140 -6.16 7.38 15.02
N GLU A 141 -5.36 7.96 14.13
CA GLU A 141 -4.01 8.41 14.47
C GLU A 141 -4.01 9.65 15.35
N LYS A 142 -4.98 10.55 15.16
CA LYS A 142 -5.25 11.63 16.12
C LYS A 142 -5.65 11.08 17.48
N LYS A 143 -6.55 10.10 17.54
CA LYS A 143 -7.00 9.47 18.79
C LYS A 143 -5.85 8.79 19.53
N LYS A 144 -4.94 8.12 18.82
CA LYS A 144 -3.73 7.53 19.43
C LYS A 144 -2.80 8.59 19.99
N ARG A 145 -2.63 9.72 19.28
CA ARG A 145 -1.81 10.84 19.77
C ARG A 145 -2.41 11.47 21.02
N GLU A 146 -3.71 11.77 20.97
CA GLU A 146 -4.45 12.36 22.09
C GLU A 146 -4.45 11.43 23.30
N ARG A 147 -4.60 10.12 23.10
CA ARG A 147 -4.46 9.14 24.19
C ARG A 147 -3.06 9.18 24.81
N ARG A 148 -2.00 9.25 24.00
CA ARG A 148 -0.62 9.35 24.51
C ARG A 148 -0.40 10.65 25.27
N GLU A 149 -0.88 11.77 24.75
CA GLU A 149 -0.83 13.08 25.42
C GLU A 149 -1.58 13.03 26.76
N ASN A 150 -2.80 12.49 26.79
CA ASN A 150 -3.57 12.31 28.03
C ASN A 150 -2.83 11.42 29.05
N GLU A 151 -2.21 10.31 28.62
CA GLU A 151 -1.45 9.46 29.53
C GLU A 151 -0.18 10.17 30.07
N ILE A 152 0.42 11.08 29.30
CA ILE A 152 1.52 11.93 29.76
C ILE A 152 1.01 12.94 30.79
N ASP A 153 -0.10 13.62 30.50
CA ASP A 153 -0.71 14.62 31.40
C ASP A 153 -1.26 13.99 32.70
N GLU A 154 -1.74 12.75 32.63
CA GLU A 154 -2.12 11.92 33.79
C GLU A 154 -0.91 11.45 34.62
N GLY A 155 0.32 11.75 34.19
CA GLY A 155 1.55 11.42 34.91
C GLY A 155 1.95 9.94 34.85
N LYS A 156 1.38 9.16 33.92
CA LYS A 156 1.77 7.74 33.72
C LYS A 156 3.13 7.60 33.05
N TRP A 157 3.58 8.64 32.34
CA TRP A 157 4.85 8.65 31.62
C TRP A 157 5.73 9.79 32.13
N VAL A 158 7.00 9.49 32.33
CA VAL A 158 8.05 10.47 32.63
C VAL A 158 9.13 10.38 31.56
N LEU A 159 9.68 11.52 31.16
CA LEU A 159 10.78 11.52 30.21
C LEU A 159 11.98 10.81 30.83
N ARG A 160 12.60 9.92 30.06
CA ARG A 160 13.78 9.17 30.49
C ARG A 160 14.90 10.10 30.95
N SER A 161 15.12 11.19 30.21
CA SER A 161 16.10 12.24 30.56
C SER A 161 15.84 12.85 31.93
N ASP A 162 14.58 13.04 32.30
CA ASP A 162 14.20 13.69 33.55
C ASP A 162 14.44 12.75 34.72
N VAL A 163 14.11 11.47 34.55
CA VAL A 163 14.42 10.42 35.53
C VAL A 163 15.93 10.27 35.72
N GLU A 164 16.70 10.20 34.62
CA GLU A 164 18.17 10.14 34.68
C GLU A 164 18.76 11.37 35.36
N SER A 165 18.26 12.57 35.05
CA SER A 165 18.71 13.81 35.70
C SER A 165 18.38 13.83 37.20
N MET A 166 17.18 13.37 37.59
CA MET A 166 16.80 13.27 39.00
C MET A 166 17.68 12.28 39.76
N LEU A 167 17.97 11.12 39.16
CA LEU A 167 18.85 10.11 39.76
C LEU A 167 20.29 10.62 39.89
N ALA A 168 20.81 11.30 38.86
CA ALA A 168 22.12 11.94 38.91
C ALA A 168 22.19 13.01 40.01
N GLY A 169 21.16 13.87 40.12
CA GLY A 169 21.08 14.87 41.18
C GLY A 169 21.03 14.27 42.59
N ARG A 170 20.26 13.19 42.78
CA ARG A 170 20.20 12.46 44.06
C ARG A 170 21.54 11.79 44.39
N ALA A 171 22.21 11.19 43.41
CA ALA A 171 23.52 10.58 43.59
C ALA A 171 24.60 11.64 43.93
N ALA A 172 24.57 12.80 43.28
CA ALA A 172 25.46 13.92 43.60
C ALA A 172 25.26 14.43 45.03
N LEU A 173 24.01 14.60 45.46
CA LEU A 173 23.68 14.98 46.83
C LEU A 173 24.18 13.93 47.84
N LEU A 174 24.01 12.65 47.54
CA LEU A 174 24.49 11.56 48.39
C LEU A 174 26.03 11.53 48.47
N LYS A 175 26.72 11.69 47.33
CA LYS A 175 28.19 11.77 47.26
C LYS A 175 28.72 12.93 48.10
N SER A 176 28.09 14.10 47.99
CA SER A 176 28.43 15.26 48.82
C SER A 176 28.19 14.98 50.31
N GLY A 177 27.04 14.40 50.68
CA GLY A 177 26.69 14.14 52.08
C GLY A 177 27.54 13.07 52.78
N LEU A 178 28.11 12.14 52.02
CA LEU A 178 29.03 11.10 52.51
C LEU A 178 30.51 11.39 52.20
N GLY A 179 30.78 12.58 51.66
CA GLY A 179 32.10 12.97 51.18
C GLY A 179 33.05 13.40 52.29
N GLU A 180 33.87 14.40 51.96
CA GLU A 180 34.97 14.87 52.77
C GLU A 180 34.51 15.32 54.17
N GLU A 181 33.50 16.18 54.25
CA GLU A 181 33.03 16.75 55.52
C GLU A 181 32.50 15.68 56.48
N PHE A 182 31.85 14.64 55.96
CA PHE A 182 31.31 13.54 56.77
C PHE A 182 32.41 12.80 57.50
N ILE A 183 33.45 12.36 56.77
CA ILE A 183 34.51 11.55 57.36
C ILE A 183 35.41 12.40 58.26
N HIS A 184 35.69 13.65 57.90
CA HIS A 184 36.45 14.55 58.78
C HIS A 184 35.73 14.77 60.12
N ALA A 185 34.40 14.90 60.12
CA ALA A 185 33.62 15.05 61.34
C ALA A 185 33.49 13.76 62.17
N ARG A 186 33.65 12.58 61.56
CA ARG A 186 33.36 11.29 62.21
C ARG A 186 34.59 10.40 62.46
N ALA A 187 35.72 10.64 61.81
CA ALA A 187 36.90 9.78 61.87
C ALA A 187 37.34 9.47 63.31
N ALA A 188 37.50 10.51 64.15
CA ALA A 188 37.90 10.33 65.55
C ALA A 188 36.92 9.45 66.35
N ARG A 189 35.61 9.66 66.15
CA ARG A 189 34.55 8.87 66.80
C ARG A 189 34.54 7.43 66.31
N ILE A 190 34.75 7.20 65.01
CA ILE A 190 34.80 5.86 64.42
C ILE A 190 35.98 5.10 65.02
N ILE A 191 37.17 5.71 65.07
CA ILE A 191 38.39 5.11 65.61
C ILE A 191 38.23 4.79 67.09
N ASP A 192 37.67 5.72 67.87
CA ASP A 192 37.43 5.53 69.30
C ASP A 192 36.48 4.35 69.57
N LEU A 193 35.39 4.28 68.82
CA LEU A 193 34.39 3.22 68.95
C LEU A 193 34.97 1.81 68.70
N VAL A 194 35.90 1.68 67.75
CA VAL A 194 36.54 0.40 67.43
C VAL A 194 37.83 0.14 68.23
N GLY A 195 38.20 1.03 69.15
CA GLY A 195 39.42 0.92 69.95
C GLY A 195 40.72 1.07 69.13
N GLY A 196 40.68 1.84 68.04
CA GLY A 196 41.82 2.06 67.15
C GLY A 196 42.77 3.18 67.60
N ASP A 197 43.84 3.38 66.83
CA ASP A 197 44.84 4.43 67.08
C ASP A 197 44.39 5.78 66.47
N GLN A 198 44.18 6.79 67.32
CA GLN A 198 43.77 8.13 66.92
C GLN A 198 44.79 8.83 66.01
N ALA A 199 46.07 8.45 66.06
CA ALA A 199 47.10 8.98 65.15
C ALA A 199 46.83 8.61 63.69
N LYS A 200 46.04 7.56 63.43
CA LYS A 200 45.66 7.09 62.08
C LYS A 200 44.40 7.75 61.51
N ALA A 201 43.85 8.78 62.16
CA ALA A 201 42.71 9.51 61.63
C ALA A 201 42.93 10.06 60.21
N PRO A 202 44.09 10.63 59.85
CA PRO A 202 44.36 11.07 58.47
C PRO A 202 44.33 9.91 57.46
N ASP A 203 44.87 8.75 57.84
CA ASP A 203 44.90 7.56 56.98
C ASP A 203 43.49 7.03 56.72
N LEU A 204 42.63 7.00 57.75
CA LEU A 204 41.22 6.61 57.60
C LEU A 204 40.46 7.57 56.68
N ILE A 205 40.69 8.87 56.80
CA ILE A 205 40.07 9.87 55.94
C ILE A 205 40.52 9.68 54.49
N ALA A 206 41.80 9.44 54.25
CA ALA A 206 42.34 9.20 52.92
C ALA A 206 41.73 7.95 52.28
N LEU A 207 41.70 6.83 53.02
CA LEU A 207 41.11 5.58 52.57
C LEU A 207 39.62 5.73 52.24
N TRP A 208 38.86 6.40 53.12
CA TRP A 208 37.43 6.66 52.87
C TRP A 208 37.21 7.44 51.57
N LYS A 209 38.01 8.47 51.31
CA LYS A 209 37.90 9.27 50.08
C LYS A 209 38.14 8.41 48.84
N GLU A 210 39.16 7.56 48.87
CA GLU A 210 39.48 6.66 47.77
C GLU A 210 38.34 5.67 47.49
N GLU A 211 37.87 4.98 48.53
CA GLU A 211 36.77 4.01 48.44
C GLU A 211 35.47 4.66 47.95
N MET A 212 35.15 5.85 48.44
CA MET A 212 33.96 6.60 48.01
C MET A 212 34.05 7.04 46.55
N GLU A 213 35.23 7.48 46.10
CA GLU A 213 35.43 7.88 44.71
C GLU A 213 35.32 6.67 43.77
N GLU A 214 35.92 5.54 44.13
CA GLU A 214 35.79 4.28 43.37
C GLU A 214 34.34 3.83 43.28
N HIS A 215 33.61 3.84 44.40
CA HIS A 215 32.22 3.39 44.45
C HIS A 215 31.29 4.26 43.58
N PHE A 216 31.47 5.59 43.61
CA PHE A 216 30.67 6.50 42.79
C PHE A 216 31.06 6.49 41.31
N ASN A 217 32.33 6.24 40.99
CA ASN A 217 32.77 6.03 39.61
C ASN A 217 32.08 4.80 39.01
N ARG A 218 32.05 3.68 39.74
CA ARG A 218 31.32 2.48 39.32
C ARG A 218 29.81 2.71 39.22
N TYR A 219 29.22 3.45 40.15
CA TYR A 219 27.79 3.81 40.08
C TYR A 219 27.45 4.64 38.84
N SER A 220 28.40 5.43 38.33
CA SER A 220 28.21 6.30 37.17
C SER A 220 28.26 5.57 35.82
N GLU A 221 28.57 4.27 35.82
CA GLU A 221 28.59 3.46 34.60
C GLU A 221 27.17 3.34 33.99
N PRO A 222 27.05 3.30 32.64
CA PRO A 222 25.75 3.17 31.98
C PRO A 222 25.04 1.87 32.39
N LEU A 223 23.82 2.00 32.91
CA LEU A 223 22.91 0.87 33.11
C LEU A 223 22.14 0.61 31.81
N GLU A 224 22.31 -0.56 31.22
CA GLU A 224 21.48 -1.01 30.11
C GLU A 224 20.09 -1.42 30.64
N PHE A 225 19.11 -0.52 30.50
CA PHE A 225 17.71 -0.86 30.71
C PHE A 225 17.17 -1.57 29.46
N ALA A 226 17.09 -2.90 29.52
CA ALA A 226 16.23 -3.64 28.61
C ALA A 226 14.78 -3.23 28.86
N ALA A 227 14.14 -2.58 27.87
CA ALA A 227 12.72 -2.25 27.97
C ALA A 227 11.93 -3.53 28.27
N PRO A 228 10.97 -3.52 29.22
CA PRO A 228 10.12 -4.68 29.44
C PRO A 228 9.39 -4.98 28.13
N ALA A 229 9.66 -6.16 27.57
CA ALA A 229 8.99 -6.62 26.36
C ALA A 229 7.48 -6.68 26.64
N GLY A 230 6.73 -5.73 26.06
CA GLY A 230 5.28 -5.77 25.91
C GLY A 230 4.51 -6.30 27.12
N GLY A 231 4.51 -5.56 28.23
CA GLY A 231 3.57 -5.79 29.32
C GLY A 231 2.16 -5.47 28.85
N ASN A 232 1.48 -6.49 28.32
CA ASN A 232 0.07 -6.47 27.95
C ASN A 232 -0.74 -6.21 29.23
N LEU A 233 -0.98 -4.93 29.54
CA LEU A 233 -1.99 -4.52 30.51
C LEU A 233 -3.35 -4.85 29.90
N LYS A 234 -3.75 -6.12 30.01
CA LYS A 234 -5.15 -6.51 29.85
C LYS A 234 -5.91 -5.77 30.94
N ALA A 235 -6.82 -4.91 30.49
CA ALA A 235 -7.89 -4.40 31.32
C ALA A 235 -8.61 -5.59 31.96
N GLU A 236 -8.63 -5.64 33.29
CA GLU A 236 -9.60 -6.45 34.01
C GLU A 236 -10.95 -5.75 33.81
N GLU A 237 -11.71 -6.25 32.83
CA GLU A 237 -13.13 -5.98 32.73
C GLU A 237 -13.85 -6.63 33.91
N GLU A 238 -14.64 -5.79 34.57
CA GLU A 238 -15.76 -6.05 35.46
C GLU A 238 -16.23 -7.51 35.58
N GLU A 239 -16.02 -8.12 36.74
CA GLU A 239 -17.00 -9.04 37.33
C GLU A 239 -17.13 -8.75 38.83
N GLY A 240 -18.09 -7.88 39.16
CA GLY A 240 -18.62 -7.69 40.50
C GLY A 240 -20.14 -7.68 40.40
N GLY A 241 -20.73 -8.87 40.51
CA GLY A 241 -22.17 -9.05 40.70
C GLY A 241 -22.65 -8.69 42.10
#